data_AF-A0A8J7YEV4-F1
#
_entry.id   AF-A0A8J7YEV4-F1
#
_cell.length_a   1.000
_cell.length_b   1.000
_cell.length_c   1.000
_cell.angle_alpha   90.00
_cell.angle_beta   90.00
_cell.angle_gamma   90.00
#
_symmetry.space_group_name_H-M   'P 1'
#
loop_
_entity.id
_entity.type
_entity.pdbx_description
1 polymer ?
#
loop_
_entity_poly.entity_id
_entity_poly.type
_entity_poly.pdbx_seq_one_letter_code
_entity_poly.pdbx_strand_id
1 'polypeptide(L)'
;MSDMKIRLVKFYDKKGKCVNDGDEFAYVTFQIGKEDRPIEGDVFVQVTNLEGVPIIVAKYLIEKYGSGGYGKPEYVNSLEDIKKYGVSEGIVEEIRNICKSKGITWV
;
A
#
# COMPACT_ATOMS: atom_id res chain seq x y z
N MET A 1 17.85 1.29 14.75
CA MET A 1 17.24 1.88 13.52
C MET A 1 15.86 1.27 13.41
N SER A 2 14.80 2.07 13.32
CA SER A 2 13.43 1.52 13.25
C SER A 2 13.21 0.86 11.90
N ASP A 3 12.78 -0.40 11.92
CA ASP A 3 12.36 -1.12 10.73
C ASP A 3 11.06 -0.53 10.18
N MET A 4 10.84 -0.64 8.87
CA MET A 4 9.58 -0.22 8.27
C MET A 4 8.41 -1.02 8.85
N LYS A 5 7.25 -0.38 8.97
CA LYS A 5 5.99 -0.99 9.42
C LYS A 5 4.83 -0.54 8.51
N ILE A 6 3.76 -1.33 8.48
CA ILE A 6 2.48 -0.84 7.95
C ILE A 6 1.93 0.17 8.96
N ARG A 7 1.79 1.42 8.53
CA ARG A 7 1.32 2.52 9.39
C ARG A 7 -0.17 2.75 9.29
N LEU A 8 -0.70 2.56 8.09
CA LEU A 8 -2.10 2.82 7.80
C LEU A 8 -2.61 1.82 6.77
N VAL A 9 -3.74 1.22 7.11
CA VAL A 9 -4.56 0.41 6.21
C VAL A 9 -5.89 1.10 6.05
N LYS A 10 -6.33 1.34 4.81
CA LYS A 10 -7.63 1.93 4.51
C LYS A 10 -8.31 1.19 3.38
N PHE A 11 -9.63 1.07 3.49
CA PHE A 11 -10.49 0.43 2.51
C PHE A 11 -11.30 1.50 1.80
N TYR A 12 -11.55 1.31 0.51
CA TYR A 12 -12.27 2.28 -0.31
C TYR A 12 -13.32 1.61 -1.18
N ASP A 13 -14.47 2.25 -1.33
CA ASP A 13 -15.49 1.84 -2.31
C ASP A 13 -15.06 2.16 -3.75
N LYS A 14 -15.88 1.75 -4.72
CA LYS A 14 -15.66 2.02 -6.15
C LYS A 14 -15.65 3.51 -6.54
N LYS A 15 -16.08 4.40 -5.65
CA LYS A 15 -16.07 5.87 -5.83
C LYS A 15 -14.84 6.51 -5.18
N GLY A 16 -13.97 5.71 -4.56
CA GLY A 16 -12.80 6.18 -3.83
C GLY A 16 -13.12 6.77 -2.46
N LYS A 17 -14.28 6.45 -1.88
CA LYS A 17 -14.64 6.87 -0.52
C LYS A 17 -14.14 5.83 0.48
N CYS A 18 -13.56 6.30 1.58
CA CYS A 18 -13.13 5.43 2.67
C CYS A 18 -14.36 4.72 3.28
N VAL A 19 -14.26 3.41 3.45
CA VAL A 19 -15.27 2.57 4.11
C VAL A 19 -14.65 1.89 5.34
N ASN A 20 -15.49 1.35 6.23
CA ASN A 20 -14.99 0.65 7.41
C ASN A 20 -14.52 -0.76 7.06
N ASP A 21 -13.78 -1.35 7.97
CA ASP A 21 -13.46 -2.77 7.86
C ASP A 21 -14.74 -3.62 7.99
N GLY A 22 -14.94 -4.53 7.04
CA GLY A 22 -16.14 -5.37 6.92
C GLY A 22 -17.21 -4.85 5.95
N ASP A 23 -17.09 -3.60 5.50
CA ASP A 23 -17.96 -3.04 4.45
C ASP A 23 -17.53 -3.55 3.05
N GLU A 24 -18.44 -3.44 2.08
CA GLU A 24 -18.09 -3.67 0.67
C GLU A 24 -17.04 -2.63 0.22
N PHE A 25 -15.88 -3.12 -0.20
CA PHE A 25 -14.78 -2.29 -0.69
C PHE A 25 -14.36 -2.73 -2.09
N ALA A 26 -13.79 -1.82 -2.87
CA ALA A 26 -13.19 -2.06 -4.17
C ALA A 26 -11.67 -2.21 -4.09
N TYR A 27 -11.00 -1.47 -3.20
CA TYR A 27 -9.56 -1.59 -3.01
C TYR A 27 -9.12 -1.25 -1.59
N VAL A 28 -7.96 -1.78 -1.21
CA VAL A 28 -7.26 -1.53 0.05
C VAL A 28 -5.94 -0.83 -0.23
N THR A 29 -5.56 0.11 0.62
CA THR A 29 -4.28 0.82 0.54
C THR A 29 -3.46 0.59 1.79
N PHE A 30 -2.16 0.41 1.63
CA PHE A 30 -1.18 0.26 2.69
C PHE A 30 -0.16 1.40 2.60
N GLN A 31 0.02 2.13 3.70
CA GLN A 31 1.10 3.11 3.84
C GLN A 31 2.20 2.51 4.70
N ILE A 32 3.35 2.23 4.08
CA ILE A 32 4.49 1.57 4.70
C ILE A 32 5.55 2.64 4.97
N GLY A 33 6.05 2.69 6.20
CA GLY A 33 7.05 3.69 6.60
C GLY A 33 7.61 3.45 7.98
N LYS A 34 8.56 4.28 8.39
CA LYS A 34 9.24 4.16 9.70
C LYS A 34 8.59 4.99 10.80
N GLU A 35 8.10 6.16 10.44
CA GLU A 35 7.53 7.17 11.34
C GLU A 35 6.03 7.29 11.11
N ASP A 36 5.26 7.78 12.08
CA ASP A 36 3.80 7.92 11.91
C ASP A 36 3.41 8.97 10.86
N ARG A 37 4.33 9.87 10.51
CA ARG A 37 4.16 10.84 9.41
C ARG A 37 4.92 10.39 8.16
N PRO A 38 4.38 10.64 6.94
CA PRO A 38 5.09 10.34 5.70
C PRO A 38 6.46 11.01 5.63
N ILE A 39 7.50 10.22 5.36
CA ILE A 39 8.86 10.67 5.12
C ILE A 39 9.34 10.18 3.76
N GLU A 40 10.39 10.82 3.23
CA GLU A 40 10.98 10.42 1.95
C GLU A 40 11.38 8.93 1.97
N GLY A 41 10.98 8.21 0.92
CA GLY A 41 11.23 6.78 0.77
C GLY A 41 10.15 5.87 1.36
N ASP A 42 9.14 6.41 2.05
CA ASP A 42 7.95 5.64 2.43
C ASP A 42 7.23 5.10 1.17
N VAL A 43 6.54 3.97 1.32
CA VAL A 43 5.92 3.25 0.19
C VAL A 43 4.40 3.23 0.37
N PHE A 44 3.68 3.60 -0.68
CA PHE A 44 2.25 3.37 -0.82
C PHE A 44 2.03 2.14 -1.68
N VAL A 45 1.14 1.26 -1.25
CA VAL A 45 0.70 0.09 -2.02
C VAL A 45 -0.82 0.09 -2.06
N GLN A 46 -1.41 -0.13 -3.23
CA GLN A 46 -2.84 -0.32 -3.39
C GLN A 46 -3.10 -1.66 -4.08
N VAL A 47 -3.99 -2.42 -3.48
CA VAL A 47 -4.44 -3.73 -3.95
C VAL A 47 -5.95 -3.66 -4.16
N THR A 48 -6.44 -4.05 -5.32
CA THR A 48 -7.88 -4.12 -5.58
C THR A 48 -8.45 -5.48 -5.20
N ASN A 49 -9.76 -5.56 -4.97
CA ASN A 49 -10.45 -6.82 -4.74
C ASN A 49 -10.70 -7.61 -6.04
N LEU A 50 -10.48 -7.01 -7.21
CA LEU A 50 -10.64 -7.66 -8.51
C LEU A 50 -9.37 -8.37 -8.97
N GLU A 51 -9.50 -9.64 -9.34
CA GLU A 51 -8.40 -10.41 -9.92
C GLU A 51 -7.99 -9.87 -11.31
N GLY A 52 -6.69 -9.92 -11.62
CA GLY A 52 -6.14 -9.51 -12.91
C GLY A 52 -5.86 -8.01 -13.06
N VAL A 53 -6.19 -7.20 -12.05
CA VAL A 53 -5.83 -5.78 -12.00
C VAL A 53 -4.49 -5.64 -11.28
N PRO A 54 -3.52 -4.88 -11.84
CA PRO A 54 -2.20 -4.73 -11.24
C PRO A 54 -2.25 -3.99 -9.90
N ILE A 55 -1.30 -4.33 -9.03
CA ILE A 55 -1.03 -3.63 -7.78
C ILE A 55 -0.39 -2.29 -8.11
N ILE A 56 -0.82 -1.22 -7.45
CA ILE A 56 -0.26 0.11 -7.63
C ILE A 56 0.73 0.38 -6.50
N VAL A 57 1.92 0.88 -6.83
CA VAL A 57 2.97 1.24 -5.87
C VAL A 57 3.45 2.66 -6.13
N ALA A 58 3.72 3.44 -5.09
CA ALA A 58 4.33 4.76 -5.23
C ALA A 58 5.26 5.06 -4.04
N LYS A 59 6.38 5.75 -4.30
CA LYS A 59 7.26 6.26 -3.24
C LYS A 59 6.85 7.66 -2.80
N TYR A 60 6.93 7.92 -1.51
CA TYR A 60 6.78 9.26 -0.97
C TYR A 60 8.05 10.06 -1.23
N LEU A 61 7.89 11.24 -1.81
CA LEU A 61 8.95 12.17 -2.19
C LEU A 61 8.71 13.48 -1.44
N ILE A 62 9.78 14.08 -0.93
CA ILE A 62 9.74 15.43 -0.37
C ILE A 62 10.14 16.38 -1.48
N GLU A 63 9.25 17.28 -1.90
CA GLU A 63 9.63 18.32 -2.85
C GLU A 63 10.54 19.35 -2.19
N LYS A 64 11.45 19.91 -2.99
CA LYS A 64 12.46 20.90 -2.58
C LYS A 64 11.89 22.13 -1.84
N TYR A 65 10.58 22.39 -1.94
CA TYR A 65 9.90 23.56 -1.38
C TYR A 65 8.77 23.24 -0.38
N GLY A 66 8.75 22.04 0.20
CA GLY A 66 8.10 21.81 1.50
C GLY A 66 6.76 21.07 1.51
N SER A 67 6.19 20.72 0.35
CA SER A 67 5.08 19.77 0.26
C SER A 67 5.60 18.41 -0.19
N GLY A 68 5.50 17.40 0.67
CA GLY A 68 5.75 16.01 0.29
C GLY A 68 4.51 15.36 -0.31
N GLY A 69 4.71 14.42 -1.23
CA GLY A 69 3.62 13.70 -1.89
C GLY A 69 4.09 12.34 -2.42
N TYR A 70 3.13 11.48 -2.75
CA TYR A 70 3.46 10.27 -3.48
C TYR A 70 3.82 10.64 -4.92
N GLY A 71 4.97 10.16 -5.38
CA GLY A 71 5.46 10.34 -6.74
C GLY A 71 4.61 9.59 -7.76
N LYS A 72 5.14 9.49 -8.99
CA LYS A 72 4.44 8.79 -10.07
C LYS A 72 4.14 7.33 -9.66
N PRO A 73 2.89 6.87 -9.76
CA PRO A 73 2.56 5.49 -9.47
C PRO A 73 3.12 4.54 -10.53
N GLU A 74 3.51 3.36 -10.07
CA GLU A 74 3.98 2.24 -10.87
C GLU A 74 3.04 1.05 -10.69
N TYR A 75 2.91 0.23 -11.73
CA TYR A 75 2.07 -0.96 -11.72
C TYR A 75 2.95 -2.20 -11.60
N VAL A 76 2.62 -3.08 -10.65
CA VAL A 76 3.31 -4.35 -10.44
C VAL A 76 2.32 -5.51 -10.43
N ASN A 77 2.78 -6.68 -10.87
CA ASN A 77 1.91 -7.85 -11.06
C ASN A 77 1.91 -8.81 -9.87
N SER A 78 2.82 -8.62 -8.91
CA SER A 78 2.94 -9.45 -7.72
C SER A 78 3.29 -8.60 -6.50
N LEU A 79 2.82 -9.00 -5.32
CA LEU A 79 3.28 -8.40 -4.05
C LEU A 79 4.81 -8.52 -3.87
N GLU A 80 5.43 -9.53 -4.49
CA GLU A 80 6.89 -9.70 -4.45
C GLU A 80 7.65 -8.52 -5.07
N ASP A 81 7.07 -7.88 -6.10
CA ASP A 81 7.70 -6.75 -6.78
C ASP A 81 7.83 -5.51 -5.89
N ILE A 82 7.01 -5.39 -4.84
CA ILE A 82 7.07 -4.24 -3.93
C ILE A 82 8.37 -4.22 -3.10
N LYS A 83 9.09 -5.36 -3.01
CA LYS A 83 10.42 -5.44 -2.37
C LYS A 83 11.45 -4.56 -3.04
N LYS A 84 11.31 -4.30 -4.35
CA LYS A 84 12.17 -3.35 -5.11
C LYS A 84 12.10 -1.93 -4.55
N TYR A 85 11.09 -1.63 -3.74
CA TYR A 85 10.86 -0.33 -3.11
C TYR A 85 11.40 -0.26 -1.67
N GLY A 86 12.07 -1.30 -1.18
CA GLY A 86 12.64 -1.36 0.16
C GLY A 86 11.71 -1.97 1.22
N VAL A 87 10.57 -2.53 0.80
CA VAL A 87 9.65 -3.25 1.68
C VAL A 87 10.23 -4.62 2.03
N SER A 88 10.28 -4.96 3.33
CA SER A 88 10.83 -6.23 3.82
C SER A 88 9.86 -7.39 3.61
N GLU A 89 10.39 -8.62 3.57
CA GLU A 89 9.58 -9.86 3.48
C GLU A 89 8.45 -9.91 4.49
N GLY A 90 8.74 -9.60 5.76
CA GLY A 90 7.73 -9.66 6.83
C GLY A 90 6.53 -8.74 6.57
N ILE A 91 6.76 -7.55 5.98
CA ILE A 91 5.68 -6.64 5.60
C ILE A 91 4.92 -7.17 4.38
N VAL A 92 5.62 -7.78 3.41
CA VAL A 92 4.97 -8.43 2.26
C VAL A 92 4.03 -9.54 2.72
N GLU A 93 4.48 -10.39 3.65
CA GLU A 93 3.66 -11.44 4.26
C GLU A 93 2.48 -10.88 5.05
N GLU A 94 2.69 -9.79 5.80
CA GLU A 94 1.61 -9.12 6.54
C GLU A 94 0.53 -8.57 5.59
N ILE A 95 0.93 -7.88 4.51
CA ILE A 95 0.01 -7.40 3.46
C ILE A 95 -0.76 -8.59 2.85
N ARG A 96 -0.07 -9.68 2.51
CA ARG A 96 -0.68 -10.89 1.96
C ARG A 96 -1.72 -11.47 2.91
N ASN A 97 -1.41 -11.54 4.21
CA ASN A 97 -2.34 -12.05 5.23
C ASN A 97 -3.57 -11.16 5.39
N ILE A 98 -3.39 -9.83 5.40
CA ILE A 98 -4.50 -8.88 5.44
C ILE A 98 -5.38 -9.07 4.20
N CYS A 99 -4.79 -9.06 3.00
CA CYS A 99 -5.51 -9.28 1.74
C CYS A 99 -6.33 -10.58 1.75
N LYS A 100 -5.71 -11.70 2.16
CA LYS A 100 -6.40 -13.00 2.30
C LYS A 100 -7.56 -12.95 3.28
N SER A 101 -7.39 -12.29 4.43
CA SER A 101 -8.46 -12.12 5.42
C SER A 101 -9.67 -11.33 4.90
N LYS A 102 -9.48 -10.56 3.82
CA LYS A 102 -10.52 -9.76 3.15
C LYS A 102 -11.00 -10.40 1.84
N GLY A 103 -10.64 -11.66 1.57
CA GLY A 103 -11.08 -12.40 0.38
C GLY A 103 -10.27 -12.12 -0.89
N ILE A 104 -9.15 -11.38 -0.80
CA ILE A 104 -8.24 -11.16 -1.93
C ILE A 104 -7.20 -12.29 -1.94
N THR A 105 -7.44 -13.33 -2.74
CA THR A 105 -6.62 -14.56 -2.75
C THR A 105 -5.60 -14.64 -3.87
N TRP A 106 -5.60 -13.68 -4.79
CA TRP A 106 -4.77 -13.69 -6.00
C TRP A 106 -3.39 -13.00 -5.83
N VAL A 107 -3.17 -12.34 -4.69
CA VAL A 107 -1.97 -11.54 -4.39
C VAL A 107 -0.83 -12.28 -3.69
#